data_AF-A0A960SQE0-F1
#
_entry.id   AF-A0A960SQE0-F1
#
_cell.length_a   1.000
_cell.length_b   1.000
_cell.length_c   1.000
_cell.angle_alpha   90.00
_cell.angle_beta   90.00
_cell.angle_gamma   90.00
#
_symmetry.space_group_name_H-M   'P 1'
#
loop_
_entity.id
_entity.type
_entity.pdbx_description
1 polymer ?
#
loop_
_entity_poly.entity_id
_entity_poly.type
_entity_poly.pdbx_seq_one_letter_code
_entity_poly.pdbx_strand_id
1 'polypeptide(L)'
;MKEQAERLTQLVLKVHRRNGGTLTALDLDRPLQAPEFNLDSMDLAEIMVAVEREFSVEPFNAPSPPRTWRDLLTLIEPAASD
;
A
#
# COMPACT_ATOMS: atom_id res chain seq x y z
N MET A 1 9.40 -0.94 11.24
CA MET A 1 8.10 -0.27 11.39
C MET A 1 8.02 1.14 10.83
N LYS A 2 8.59 2.20 11.46
CA LYS A 2 8.38 3.57 10.97
C LYS A 2 8.86 3.81 9.52
N GLU A 3 10.03 3.31 9.16
CA GLU A 3 10.59 3.50 7.81
C GLU A 3 9.73 2.84 6.71
N GLN A 4 9.32 1.59 6.88
CA GLN A 4 8.49 0.89 5.89
C GLN A 4 7.09 1.52 5.78
N ALA A 5 6.52 1.99 6.89
CA ALA A 5 5.27 2.74 6.89
C ALA A 5 5.37 4.05 6.09
N GLU A 6 6.45 4.80 6.27
CA GLU A 6 6.73 6.03 5.52
C GLU A 6 6.93 5.74 4.03
N ARG A 7 7.71 4.70 3.69
CA ARG A 7 7.95 4.30 2.29
C ARG A 7 6.66 3.87 1.60
N LEU A 8 5.86 3.01 2.24
CA LEU A 8 4.55 2.60 1.71
C LEU A 8 3.64 3.81 1.49
N THR A 9 3.57 4.72 2.48
CA THR A 9 2.79 5.96 2.38
C THR A 9 3.25 6.79 1.18
N GLN A 10 4.55 7.05 1.05
CA GLN A 10 5.08 7.84 -0.07
C GLN A 10 4.80 7.18 -1.43
N LEU A 11 4.89 5.85 -1.50
CA LEU A 11 4.58 5.11 -2.72
C LEU A 11 3.12 5.28 -3.15
N VAL A 12 2.18 5.09 -2.22
CA VAL A 12 0.73 5.27 -2.46
C VAL A 12 0.43 6.69 -2.93
N LEU A 13 0.93 7.68 -2.19
CA LEU A 13 0.71 9.10 -2.53
C LEU A 13 1.32 9.47 -3.89
N LYS A 14 2.49 8.91 -4.22
CA LYS A 14 3.16 9.15 -5.50
C LYS A 14 2.38 8.57 -6.67
N VAL A 15 1.91 7.33 -6.57
CA VAL A 15 1.12 6.67 -7.63
C VAL A 15 -0.21 7.40 -7.81
N HIS A 16 -0.96 7.63 -6.73
CA HIS A 16 -2.26 8.31 -6.82
C HIS A 16 -2.12 9.74 -7.39
N ARG A 17 -1.09 10.50 -6.99
CA ARG A 17 -0.82 11.83 -7.57
C ARG A 17 -0.47 11.76 -9.06
N ARG A 18 0.29 10.76 -9.49
CA ARG A 18 0.60 10.54 -10.91
C ARG A 18 -0.68 10.34 -11.73
N ASN A 19 -1.69 9.74 -11.13
CA ASN A 19 -2.98 9.46 -11.77
C ASN A 19 -4.00 10.62 -11.62
N GLY A 20 -3.56 11.79 -11.13
CA GLY A 20 -4.39 12.99 -10.98
C GLY A 20 -5.10 13.11 -9.64
N GLY A 21 -4.82 12.20 -8.72
CA GLY A 21 -5.36 12.19 -7.36
C GLY A 21 -4.82 13.29 -6.45
N THR A 22 -5.53 13.53 -5.34
CA THR A 22 -5.24 14.64 -4.39
C THR A 22 -4.94 14.18 -2.97
N LEU A 23 -4.87 12.87 -2.73
CA LEU A 23 -4.51 12.33 -1.41
C LEU A 23 -3.15 12.87 -0.94
N THR A 24 -3.09 13.30 0.32
CA THR A 24 -1.88 13.89 0.93
C THR A 24 -1.37 13.12 2.13
N ALA A 25 -2.18 12.24 2.70
CA ALA A 25 -1.84 11.39 3.83
C ALA A 25 -2.54 10.03 3.68
N LEU A 26 -1.91 9.00 4.23
CA LEU A 26 -2.46 7.65 4.27
C LEU A 26 -2.70 7.26 5.73
N ASP A 27 -3.94 6.90 6.05
CA ASP A 27 -4.26 6.26 7.33
C ASP A 27 -4.11 4.75 7.17
N LEU A 28 -3.12 4.17 7.84
CA LEU A 28 -2.79 2.76 7.69
C LEU A 28 -3.89 1.82 8.20
N ASP A 29 -4.78 2.33 9.04
CA ASP A 29 -5.79 1.52 9.75
C ASP A 29 -7.06 1.38 8.91
N ARG A 30 -7.12 2.10 7.79
CA ARG A 30 -8.26 2.12 6.89
C ARG A 30 -8.17 1.01 5.85
N PRO A 31 -9.33 0.55 5.34
CA PRO A 31 -9.39 -0.33 4.20
C PRO A 31 -8.68 0.25 2.98
N LEU A 32 -8.13 -0.62 2.12
CA LEU A 32 -7.46 -0.20 0.88
C LEU A 32 -8.38 0.65 -0.02
N GLN A 33 -9.68 0.33 -0.04
CA GLN A 33 -10.72 1.01 -0.83
C GLN A 33 -11.57 1.97 0.01
N ALA A 34 -11.03 2.50 1.11
CA ALA A 34 -11.79 3.46 1.91
C ALA A 34 -12.16 4.70 1.04
N PRO A 35 -13.44 5.11 0.98
CA PRO A 35 -13.89 6.18 0.09
C PRO A 35 -13.13 7.50 0.24
N GLU A 36 -12.63 7.79 1.45
CA GLU A 36 -11.82 8.96 1.76
C GLU A 36 -10.49 9.03 0.99
N PHE A 37 -9.99 7.90 0.50
CA PHE A 37 -8.78 7.87 -0.32
C PHE A 37 -9.04 8.17 -1.78
N ASN A 38 -10.28 8.05 -2.24
CA ASN A 38 -10.68 8.24 -3.64
C ASN A 38 -9.77 7.48 -4.63
N LEU A 39 -9.36 6.26 -4.24
CA LEU A 39 -8.55 5.38 -5.07
C LEU A 39 -9.49 4.54 -5.93
N ASP A 40 -9.42 4.71 -7.24
CA ASP A 40 -10.13 3.83 -8.15
C ASP A 40 -9.42 2.47 -8.31
N SER A 41 -10.03 1.57 -9.07
CA SER A 41 -9.47 0.24 -9.31
C SER A 41 -8.12 0.28 -10.05
N MET A 42 -7.87 1.30 -10.87
CA MET A 42 -6.62 1.47 -11.61
C MET A 42 -5.50 1.92 -10.68
N ASP A 43 -5.78 2.92 -9.83
CA ASP A 43 -4.87 3.37 -8.77
C ASP A 43 -4.42 2.21 -7.90
N LEU A 44 -5.38 1.40 -7.42
CA LEU A 44 -5.05 0.26 -6.56
C LEU A 44 -4.21 -0.78 -7.28
N ALA A 45 -4.54 -1.12 -8.53
CA ALA A 45 -3.74 -2.07 -9.30
C ALA A 45 -2.30 -1.58 -9.48
N GLU A 46 -2.11 -0.31 -9.81
CA GLU A 46 -0.77 0.28 -9.96
C GLU A 46 0.00 0.35 -8.64
N ILE A 47 -0.68 0.68 -7.54
CA ILE A 47 -0.08 0.68 -6.20
C ILE A 47 0.41 -0.72 -5.85
N MET A 48 -0.41 -1.77 -6.06
CA MET A 48 -0.01 -3.13 -5.76
C MET A 48 1.20 -3.56 -6.59
N VAL A 49 1.21 -3.29 -7.90
CA VAL A 49 2.38 -3.55 -8.76
C VAL A 49 3.62 -2.77 -8.30
N ALA A 50 3.44 -1.53 -7.85
CA ALA A 50 4.55 -0.73 -7.33
C ALA A 50 5.10 -1.32 -6.03
N VAL A 51 4.23 -1.81 -5.14
CA VAL A 51 4.60 -2.49 -3.90
C VAL A 51 5.35 -3.79 -4.19
N GLU A 52 4.89 -4.59 -5.15
CA GLU A 52 5.57 -5.82 -5.58
C GLU A 52 7.01 -5.53 -6.01
N ARG A 53 7.20 -4.50 -6.84
CA ARG A 53 8.52 -4.12 -7.34
C ARG A 53 9.43 -3.54 -6.27
N GLU A 54 8.89 -2.71 -5.36
CA GLU A 54 9.71 -2.00 -4.38
C GLU A 54 10.08 -2.87 -3.17
N PHE A 55 9.19 -3.79 -2.77
CA PHE A 55 9.36 -4.58 -1.56
C PHE A 55 9.57 -6.08 -1.82
N SER A 56 9.53 -6.52 -3.09
CA SER A 56 9.69 -7.93 -3.49
C SER A 56 8.68 -8.87 -2.79
N VAL A 57 7.45 -8.41 -2.63
CA VAL A 57 6.30 -9.18 -2.10
C VAL A 57 5.25 -9.38 -3.17
N GLU A 58 4.31 -10.30 -2.99
CA GLU A 58 3.18 -10.50 -3.93
C GLU A 58 1.84 -10.36 -3.18
N PRO A 59 1.29 -9.14 -3.00
CA PRO A 59 0.12 -8.90 -2.15
C PRO A 59 -1.12 -9.69 -2.58
N PHE A 60 -1.31 -9.91 -3.89
CA PHE A 60 -2.42 -10.67 -4.43
C PHE A 60 -2.27 -12.19 -4.28
N ASN A 61 -1.04 -12.69 -4.19
CA ASN A 61 -0.76 -14.12 -4.01
C ASN A 61 -0.53 -14.48 -2.53
N ALA A 62 -0.60 -13.49 -1.63
CA ALA A 62 -0.48 -13.73 -0.19
C ALA A 62 -1.59 -14.69 0.29
N PRO A 63 -1.30 -15.62 1.23
CA PRO A 63 -2.29 -16.57 1.76
C PRO A 63 -3.55 -15.88 2.30
N SER A 64 -3.39 -14.66 2.78
CA SER A 64 -4.49 -13.75 3.10
C SER A 64 -4.24 -12.42 2.37
N PRO A 65 -5.07 -12.08 1.37
CA PRO A 65 -4.98 -10.79 0.70
C PRO A 65 -5.19 -9.65 1.70
N PRO A 66 -4.39 -8.56 1.61
CA PRO A 66 -4.50 -7.45 2.53
C PRO A 66 -5.86 -6.75 2.37
N ARG A 67 -6.51 -6.41 3.48
CA ARG A 67 -7.78 -5.66 3.50
C ARG A 67 -7.56 -4.21 3.87
N THR A 68 -6.53 -3.95 4.67
CA THR A 68 -6.10 -2.62 5.13
C THR A 68 -4.68 -2.32 4.67
N TRP A 69 -4.30 -1.05 4.73
CA TRP A 69 -2.93 -0.62 4.49
C TRP A 69 -1.95 -1.17 5.54
N ARG A 70 -2.43 -1.40 6.77
CA ARG A 70 -1.66 -2.06 7.82
C ARG A 70 -1.38 -3.53 7.50
N ASP A 71 -2.34 -4.26 6.94
CA ASP A 71 -2.11 -5.64 6.49
C ASP A 71 -1.01 -5.67 5.43
N LEU A 72 -1.06 -4.71 4.48
CA LEU A 72 -0.05 -4.56 3.45
C LEU A 72 1.32 -4.18 4.04
N LEU A 73 1.34 -3.30 5.05
CA LEU A 73 2.56 -2.96 5.79
C LEU A 73 3.17 -4.21 6.44
N THR A 74 2.36 -5.07 7.06
CA THR A 74 2.83 -6.32 7.66
C THR A 74 3.42 -7.28 6.62
N LEU A 75 2.91 -7.28 5.38
CA LEU A 75 3.49 -8.09 4.31
C LEU A 75 4.88 -7.60 3.86
N ILE A 76 5.11 -6.27 3.85
CA ILE A 76 6.39 -5.66 3.43
C ILE A 76 7.42 -5.55 4.56
N GLU A 77 6.99 -5.75 5.80
CA GLU A 77 7.94 -5.88 6.90
C GLU A 77 8.60 -7.26 6.81
N PRO A 78 9.95 -7.34 6.84
CA PRO A 78 10.59 -8.62 7.01
C PRO A 78 10.07 -9.22 8.31
N ALA A 79 9.61 -10.48 8.26
CA ALA A 79 9.50 -11.28 9.47
C ALA A 79 10.85 -11.12 10.17
N ALA A 80 10.86 -10.56 11.37
CA ALA A 80 12.08 -10.50 12.16
C ALA A 80 12.59 -11.93 12.22
N SER A 81 13.66 -12.22 11.50
CA SER A 81 14.35 -13.50 11.60
C SER A 81 14.83 -13.60 13.04
N ASP A 82 14.17 -14.44 13.82
CA ASP A 82 14.67 -14.95 15.10
C ASP A 82 15.90 -15.84 14.84
#